data_AF-A0A183E0B3-F1
#
_entry.id   AF-A0A183E0B3-F1
#
_cell.length_a   1.000
_cell.length_b   1.000
_cell.length_c   1.000
_cell.angle_alpha   90.00
_cell.angle_beta   90.00
_cell.angle_gamma   90.00
#
_symmetry.space_group_name_H-M   'P 1'
#
loop_
_entity.id
_entity.type
_entity.pdbx_description
1 polymer ?
#
loop_
_entity_poly.entity_id
_entity_poly.type
_entity_poly.pdbx_seq_one_letter_code
_entity_poly.pdbx_strand_id
1 'polypeptide(L)' 'MSCPDFMRWVVERGAQNFGVYAEQCLGEAGKGLFAGTDFREGEILMCVPSSLIITAGVVADMAGYDGLFKRLILI' A
#
# COMPACT_ATOMS: atom_id res chain seq x y z
N MET A 1 12.37 1.60 -3.82
CA MET A 1 11.84 0.23 -3.77
C MET A 1 11.26 -0.10 -5.14
N SER A 2 11.62 -1.25 -5.72
CA SER A 2 11.04 -1.69 -6.99
C SER A 2 9.61 -2.24 -6.78
N CYS A 3 8.82 -2.38 -7.85
CA CYS A 3 7.49 -2.97 -7.74
C CYS A 3 7.53 -4.44 -7.24
N PRO A 4 8.43 -5.30 -7.73
CA PRO A 4 8.58 -6.66 -7.19
C PRO A 4 8.95 -6.66 -5.70
N ASP A 5 9.86 -5.78 -5.27
CA ASP A 5 10.23 -5.69 -3.85
C ASP A 5 9.05 -5.28 -2.97
N PHE A 6 8.24 -4.33 -3.45
CA PHE A 6 7.04 -3.89 -2.74
C PHE A 6 6.01 -5.01 -2.62
N MET A 7 5.70 -5.72 -3.72
CA MET A 7 4.75 -6.82 -3.69
C MET A 7 5.20 -7.94 -2.74
N ARG A 8 6.50 -8.27 -2.76
CA ARG A 8 7.10 -9.21 -1.82
C ARG A 8 6.94 -8.73 -0.37
N TRP A 9 7.30 -7.48 -0.08
CA TRP A 9 7.18 -6.91 1.27
C TRP A 9 5.74 -6.94 1.79
N VAL A 10 4.75 -6.63 0.94
CA VAL A 10 3.32 -6.66 1.31
C VAL A 10 2.88 -8.08 1.68
N VAL A 11 3.27 -9.09 0.90
CA VAL A 11 2.96 -10.51 1.18
C VAL A 11 3.68 -10.99 2.46
N GLU A 12 4.95 -10.65 2.65
CA GLU A 12 5.72 -10.96 3.86
C GLU A 12 5.09 -10.37 5.13
N ARG A 13 4.29 -9.32 5.00
CA ARG A 13 3.56 -8.65 6.09
C ARG A 13 2.13 -9.14 6.27
N GLY A 14 1.76 -10.25 5.64
CA GLY A 14 0.49 -10.94 5.86
C GLY A 14 -0.61 -10.59 4.86
N ALA A 15 -0.32 -9.85 3.80
CA ALA A 15 -1.25 -9.71 2.69
C ALA A 15 -1.30 -11.00 1.84
N GLN A 16 -2.45 -11.21 1.20
CA GLN A 16 -2.64 -12.31 0.25
C GLN A 16 -2.71 -11.72 -1.17
N ASN A 17 -2.00 -12.36 -2.10
CA ASN A 17 -1.99 -12.02 -3.52
C ASN A 17 -2.42 -13.26 -4.32
N PHE A 18 -3.44 -13.12 -5.16
CA PHE A 18 -4.05 -14.21 -5.91
C PHE A 18 -3.69 -14.22 -7.40
N GLY A 19 -2.58 -13.58 -7.78
CA GLY A 19 -2.05 -13.64 -9.15
C GLY A 19 -1.98 -12.29 -9.85
N VAL A 20 -1.82 -11.20 -9.10
CA VAL A 20 -1.51 -9.87 -9.65
C VAL A 20 -0.05 -9.50 -9.42
N TYR A 21 0.48 -8.67 -10.29
CA TYR A 21 1.82 -8.10 -10.14
C TYR A 21 1.78 -6.59 -10.41
N ALA A 22 2.74 -5.86 -9.85
CA ALA A 22 2.84 -4.42 -10.02
C ALA A 22 3.95 -4.08 -11.01
N GLU A 23 3.66 -3.19 -11.96
CA GLU A 23 4.60 -2.75 -12.99
C GLU A 23 4.38 -1.28 -13.36
N GLN A 24 5.34 -0.71 -14.08
CA GLN A 24 5.23 0.63 -14.65
C GLN A 24 4.31 0.58 -15.88
N CYS A 25 3.25 1.38 -15.89
CA CYS A 25 2.38 1.52 -17.04
C CYS A 25 3.12 2.19 -18.21
N LEU A 26 2.75 1.83 -19.43
CA LEU A 26 3.21 2.54 -20.62
C LEU A 26 2.61 3.95 -20.62
N GLY A 27 3.46 4.98 -20.66
CA GLY A 27 3.04 6.40 -20.64
C GLY A 27 3.07 7.04 -19.25
N GLU A 28 2.22 8.05 -19.03
CA GLU A 28 2.28 8.90 -17.83
C GLU A 28 1.44 8.41 -16.64
N ALA A 29 0.79 7.25 -16.75
CA ALA A 29 -0.11 6.72 -15.71
C ALA A 29 0.62 6.19 -14.45
N GLY A 30 1.95 6.20 -14.42
CA GLY A 30 2.72 5.73 -13.27
C GLY A 30 2.74 4.21 -13.16
N LYS A 31 2.46 3.67 -11.96
CA LYS A 31 2.50 2.23 -11.68
C LYS A 31 1.07 1.68 -11.56
N GLY A 32 0.87 0.47 -12.05
CA GLY A 32 -0.42 -0.23 -12.02
C GLY A 32 -0.29 -1.68 -11.58
N LEU A 33 -1.44 -2.30 -11.34
CA LEU A 33 -1.57 -3.74 -11.12
C LEU A 33 -1.99 -4.42 -12.43
N PHE A 34 -1.35 -5.54 -12.72
CA PHE A 34 -1.56 -6.34 -13.92
C PHE A 34 -1.94 -7.77 -13.51
N ALA A 35 -2.79 -8.38 -14.33
CA ALA A 35 -3.22 -9.76 -14.14
C ALA A 35 -2.13 -10.72 -14.66
N GLY A 36 -1.65 -11.61 -13.80
CA GLY A 36 -0.75 -12.72 -14.18
C GLY A 36 -1.48 -13.99 -14.59
N THR A 37 -2.81 -14.00 -14.46
CA THR A 37 -3.73 -15.09 -14.78
C THR A 37 -5.07 -14.49 -15.19
N ASP A 38 -5.93 -15.29 -15.82
CA ASP A 38 -7.31 -14.90 -16.06
C ASP A 38 -8.08 -14.84 -14.74
N PHE A 39 -8.95 -13.84 -14.61
CA PHE A 39 -9.85 -13.64 -13.47
C PHE A 39 -11.30 -13.56 -13.94
N ARG A 40 -12.22 -14.01 -13.09
CA ARG A 40 -13.66 -13.80 -13.28
C ARG A 40 -14.11 -12.53 -12.57
N GLU A 41 -15.23 -11.98 -13.02
CA GLU A 41 -15.86 -10.86 -12.36
C GLU A 41 -16.21 -11.21 -10.90
N GLY A 42 -15.83 -10.33 -9.98
CA GLY A 42 -16.04 -10.52 -8.54
C GLY A 42 -14.99 -11.36 -7.83
N GLU A 43 -13.97 -11.89 -8.53
CA GLU A 43 -12.87 -12.59 -7.86
C GLU A 43 -11.99 -11.62 -7.06
N ILE A 44 -11.54 -12.09 -5.91
CA ILE A 44 -10.66 -11.32 -5.02
C ILE A 44 -9.25 -11.38 -5.60
N LEU A 45 -8.70 -10.22 -5.94
CA LEU A 45 -7.32 -10.10 -6.45
C LEU A 45 -6.27 -10.07 -5.34
N MET A 46 -6.60 -9.43 -4.22
CA MET A 46 -5.73 -9.29 -3.06
C MET A 46 -6.50 -9.04 -1.76
N CYS A 47 -5.95 -9.49 -0.64
CA CYS A 47 -6.41 -9.13 0.70
C CYS A 47 -5.28 -8.40 1.43
N VAL A 48 -5.56 -7.21 1.96
CA VAL A 48 -4.57 -6.42 2.71
C VAL A 48 -4.98 -6.34 4.17
N PRO A 49 -4.14 -6.79 5.12
CA PRO A 49 -4.44 -6.64 6.54
C PRO A 49 -4.46 -5.16 6.94
N SER A 50 -5.36 -4.79 7.84
CA SER A 50 -5.48 -3.40 8.33
C SER A 50 -4.18 -2.88 8.97
N SER A 51 -3.32 -3.76 9.48
CA SER A 51 -2.00 -3.42 10.03
C SER A 51 -1.02 -2.84 9.01
N LEU A 52 -1.29 -3.04 7.71
CA LEU A 52 -0.50 -2.45 6.62
C LEU A 52 -1.04 -1.10 6.15
N ILE A 53 -2.21 -0.69 6.62
CA ILE A 53 -2.85 0.55 6.21
C ILE A 53 -2.39 1.68 7.12
N ILE A 54 -1.81 2.72 6.51
CA ILE A 54 -1.54 3.97 7.21
C ILE A 54 -2.86 4.72 7.34
N THR A 55 -3.33 4.85 8.58
CA THR A 55 -4.55 5.60 8.93
C THR A 55 -4.22 6.82 9.76
N ALA A 56 -5.10 7.83 9.78
CA ALA A 56 -4.90 9.02 10.61
C ALA A 56 -4.72 8.68 12.10
N GLY A 57 -5.45 7.68 12.61
CA GLY A 57 -5.30 7.20 13.99
C GLY A 57 -3.91 6.62 14.26
N VAL A 58 -3.42 5.73 13.38
CA VAL A 58 -2.07 5.16 13.49
C VAL A 58 -1.00 6.26 13.51
N VAL A 59 -1.17 7.30 12.70
CA VAL A 59 -0.22 8.42 12.66
C VAL A 59 -0.32 9.30 13.92
N ALA A 60 -1.53 9.55 14.43
CA ALA A 60 -1.74 10.28 15.68
C ALA A 60 -1.08 9.59 16.89
N ASP A 61 -1.07 8.25 16.90
CA ASP A 61 -0.45 7.45 17.96
C ASP A 61 1.09 7.33 17.83
N MET A 62 1.70 7.88 16.77
CA MET A 62 3.15 7.86 16.60
C MET A 62 3.82 8.83 17.59
N ALA A 63 4.76 8.31 18.37
CA ALA A 63 5.57 9.11 19.30
C ALA A 63 6.21 10.31 18.57
N GLY A 64 5.82 11.53 18.97
CA GLY A 64 6.34 12.78 18.42
C GLY A 64 5.48 13.44 17.33
N TYR A 65 4.43 12.78 16.82
CA TYR A 65 3.54 13.36 15.80
C TYR A 65 2.75 14.57 16.35
N ASP A 66 2.28 14.50 17.59
CA ASP A 66 1.70 15.63 18.33
C ASP A 66 2.65 16.84 18.41
N GLY A 67 3.96 16.60 18.43
CA GLY A 67 5.00 17.63 18.48
C GLY A 67 5.09 18.45 17.19
N LEU A 68 4.70 17.88 16.05
CA LEU A 68 4.68 18.57 14.76
C LEU A 68 3.55 19.59 14.69
N PHE A 69 2.34 19.25 15.19
CA PHE A 69 1.23 20.19 15.27
C PHE A 69 1.49 21.33 16.26
N LYS A 70 2.13 21.04 17.39
CA LYS A 70 2.51 22.09 18.37
C LYS A 70 3.49 23.12 17.81
N ARG A 71 4.31 22.77 16.82
CA ARG A 71 5.23 23.71 16.14
C ARG A 71 4.53 24.60 15.10
N LEU A 72 3.42 24.13 14.51
CA LEU A 72 2.65 24.89 13.52
C LEU A 72 1.71 25.94 14.15
N ILE A 73 1.33 25.77 15.42
CA ILE A 73 0.44 26.70 16.14
C ILE A 73 1.22 27.86 16.82
N LEU A 74 2.56 27.82 16.79
CA LEU A 74 3.44 28.85 17.37
C LEU A 74 4.07 29.79 16.33
N ILE A 75 3.45 29.96 15.16
CA ILE A 75 3.80 31.01 14.18
C ILE A 75 2.65 32.02 14.11
#